data_AF-A0A3M1EAR9-F1
#
_entry.id   AF-A0A3M1EAR9-F1
#
_cell.length_a   1.000
_cell.length_b   1.000
_cell.length_c   1.000
_cell.angle_alpha   90.00
_cell.angle_beta   90.00
_cell.angle_gamma   90.00
#
_symmetry.space_group_name_H-M   'P 1'
#
loop_
_entity.id
_entity.type
_entity.pdbx_description
1 polymer ?
#
loop_
_entity_poly.entity_id
_entity_poly.type
_entity_poly.pdbx_seq_one_letter_code
_entity_poly.pdbx_strand_id
1 'polypeptide(L)'
;MGCLAALWGATVMASGLNLRVTSNGSSTVDVSAGDTVNYEIRGVLTDTNNQGLALFGFDLSFDGGPLTQVAPTAAVMSFVIPDGITNPAGFGGTTDVPGREGELVQVGGAQNTINNVETNAPFPIGTVVLNIGHTEEVLATGTLTAPTTPGTYTLTISNGFANVISATQPPGISFMVVEEATPVTGENLTINVGAACTIAGGTLPNCAIDARQDSDPDGSNPGGMDQLTLTLSCAGSSVTAGDFTVTSVGGTAPTIADVVSPGGNDVTISFTGPIPVGAWTCIELGGTSRCVGWLPGDVNNDGIANADDVIAAIDCATGVATCALYQCDADRSGLCGPSDTLRTIDLLNGGGVYTSWMGMSLAACPAP
;
A
#
# COMPACT_ATOMS: atom_id res chain seq x y z
N MET A 1 27.46 -59.11 41.91
CA MET A 1 27.50 -57.62 41.84
C MET A 1 26.65 -57.20 40.64
N GLY A 2 25.37 -56.91 40.89
CA GLY A 2 24.44 -56.43 39.86
C GLY A 2 24.33 -54.91 39.95
N CYS A 3 24.67 -54.20 38.88
CA CYS A 3 24.60 -52.75 38.79
C CYS A 3 23.15 -52.35 38.52
N LEU A 4 22.51 -51.71 39.49
CA LEU A 4 21.15 -51.17 39.37
C LEU A 4 21.22 -49.87 38.58
N ALA A 5 20.84 -49.91 37.29
CA ALA A 5 20.72 -48.70 36.48
C ALA A 5 19.46 -47.93 36.92
N ALA A 6 19.66 -46.77 37.53
CA ALA A 6 18.57 -45.84 37.80
C ALA A 6 18.04 -45.29 36.47
N LEU A 7 16.79 -45.61 36.13
CA LEU A 7 16.06 -44.89 35.08
C LEU A 7 15.78 -43.48 35.60
N TRP A 8 16.46 -42.49 35.03
CA TRP A 8 16.07 -41.10 35.17
C TRP A 8 14.81 -40.90 34.33
N GLY A 9 13.67 -40.71 34.99
CA GLY A 9 12.43 -40.36 34.31
C GLY A 9 12.61 -39.05 33.55
N ALA A 10 12.38 -39.07 32.25
CA ALA A 10 12.33 -37.83 31.46
C ALA A 10 11.26 -36.93 32.07
N THR A 11 11.63 -35.69 32.41
CA THR A 11 10.67 -34.65 32.78
C THR A 11 9.75 -34.43 31.58
N VAL A 12 8.47 -34.74 31.76
CA VAL A 12 7.42 -34.36 30.82
C VAL A 12 7.43 -32.84 30.75
N MET A 13 7.85 -32.30 29.61
CA MET A 13 7.75 -30.87 29.34
C MET A 13 6.26 -30.57 29.16
N ALA A 14 5.73 -29.57 29.87
CA ALA A 14 4.39 -29.07 29.61
C ALA A 14 4.35 -28.55 28.16
N SER A 15 3.26 -28.84 27.45
CA SER A 15 3.07 -28.30 26.11
C SER A 15 3.12 -26.78 26.15
N GLY A 16 3.75 -26.17 25.15
CA GLY A 16 3.76 -24.74 24.97
C GLY A 16 3.07 -24.33 23.68
N LEU A 17 2.67 -23.06 23.60
CA LEU A 17 2.15 -22.44 22.37
C LEU A 17 3.13 -21.36 21.91
N ASN A 18 3.78 -21.58 20.76
CA ASN A 18 4.57 -20.56 20.08
C ASN A 18 3.63 -19.70 19.24
N LEU A 19 3.70 -18.39 19.41
CA LEU A 19 2.96 -17.40 18.61
C LEU A 19 3.93 -16.57 17.77
N ARG A 20 3.52 -16.16 16.57
CA ARG A 20 4.26 -15.15 15.80
C ARG A 20 3.33 -14.29 14.97
N VAL A 21 3.71 -13.03 14.81
CA VAL A 21 3.06 -12.10 13.89
C VAL A 21 3.86 -12.09 12.58
N THR A 22 3.17 -12.28 11.45
CA THR A 22 3.79 -12.13 10.14
C THR A 22 2.94 -11.29 9.19
N SER A 23 3.58 -10.68 8.20
CA SER A 23 2.93 -10.08 7.04
C SER A 23 3.46 -10.79 5.79
N ASN A 24 2.57 -11.39 4.99
CA ASN A 24 2.94 -12.23 3.84
C ASN A 24 3.99 -13.31 4.17
N GLY A 25 3.92 -13.89 5.38
CA GLY A 25 4.86 -14.90 5.87
C GLY A 25 6.20 -14.38 6.40
N SER A 26 6.45 -13.06 6.40
CA SER A 26 7.66 -12.44 6.93
C SER A 26 7.41 -11.77 8.28
N SER A 27 8.42 -11.78 9.18
CA SER A 27 8.41 -11.03 10.45
C SER A 27 8.93 -9.59 10.30
N THR A 28 9.37 -9.20 9.10
CA THR A 28 9.74 -7.83 8.75
C THR A 28 9.06 -7.43 7.44
N VAL A 29 8.50 -6.23 7.38
CA VAL A 29 7.90 -5.65 6.17
C VAL A 29 8.32 -4.19 6.00
N ASP A 30 8.66 -3.80 4.77
CA ASP A 30 8.94 -2.41 4.38
C ASP A 30 7.70 -1.84 3.69
N VAL A 31 7.21 -0.69 4.15
CA VAL A 31 5.99 -0.05 3.66
C VAL A 31 6.16 1.46 3.57
N SER A 32 5.30 2.13 2.80
CA SER A 32 5.24 3.60 2.75
C SER A 32 4.42 4.14 3.92
N ALA A 33 4.67 5.40 4.26
CA ALA A 33 3.88 6.15 5.21
C ALA A 33 2.38 6.13 4.85
N GLY A 34 1.52 5.65 5.76
CA GLY A 34 0.07 5.56 5.55
C GLY A 34 -0.43 4.27 4.89
N ASP A 35 0.44 3.36 4.46
CA ASP A 35 0.04 2.10 3.82
C ASP A 35 -0.80 1.22 4.75
N THR A 36 -1.68 0.40 4.17
CA THR A 36 -2.38 -0.65 4.93
C THR A 36 -1.53 -1.91 4.97
N VAL A 37 -1.21 -2.39 6.18
CA VAL A 37 -0.43 -3.61 6.40
C VAL A 37 -1.37 -4.72 6.86
N ASN A 38 -1.51 -5.75 6.01
CA ASN A 38 -2.18 -6.99 6.39
C ASN A 38 -1.23 -7.85 7.24
N TYR A 39 -1.70 -8.40 8.34
CA TYR A 39 -0.92 -9.29 9.19
C TYR A 39 -1.71 -10.53 9.61
N GLU A 40 -0.95 -11.57 9.96
CA GLU A 40 -1.40 -12.88 10.40
C GLU A 40 -0.79 -13.19 11.76
N ILE A 41 -1.60 -13.74 12.67
CA ILE A 41 -1.11 -14.37 13.89
C ILE A 41 -1.05 -15.86 13.66
N ARG A 42 0.15 -16.42 13.72
CA ARG A 42 0.40 -17.84 13.51
C ARG A 42 0.73 -18.51 14.84
N GLY A 43 0.25 -19.74 15.01
CA GLY A 43 0.46 -20.50 16.23
C GLY A 43 0.83 -21.95 15.96
N VAL A 44 1.73 -22.49 16.79
CA VAL A 44 2.11 -23.91 16.78
C VAL A 44 2.41 -24.38 18.20
N LEU A 45 1.93 -25.57 18.55
CA LEU A 45 2.25 -26.23 19.80
C LEU A 45 3.67 -26.79 19.77
N THR A 46 4.37 -26.76 20.89
CA THR A 46 5.76 -27.22 20.98
C THR A 46 5.91 -28.74 20.89
N ASP A 47 4.81 -29.49 21.04
CA ASP A 47 4.76 -30.94 20.94
C ASP A 47 3.37 -31.43 20.49
N THR A 48 3.31 -32.73 20.21
CA THR A 48 2.10 -33.45 19.80
C THR A 48 1.59 -34.43 20.87
N ASN A 49 2.04 -34.30 22.13
CA ASN A 49 1.61 -35.15 23.25
C ASN A 49 0.27 -34.66 23.85
N ASN A 50 -0.60 -34.13 23.00
CA ASN A 50 -1.90 -33.56 23.30
C ASN A 50 -2.79 -33.76 22.06
N GLN A 51 -4.10 -33.51 22.15
CA GLN A 51 -5.03 -33.64 21.02
C GLN A 51 -5.30 -32.31 20.30
N GLY A 52 -4.48 -31.29 20.53
CA GLY A 52 -4.60 -29.94 19.94
C GLY A 52 -5.04 -28.87 20.94
N LEU A 53 -5.14 -27.63 20.46
CA LEU A 53 -5.54 -26.46 21.26
C LEU A 53 -6.98 -26.56 21.76
N ALA A 54 -7.19 -26.31 23.05
CA ALA A 54 -8.52 -26.18 23.65
C ALA A 54 -8.95 -24.72 23.78
N LEU A 55 -8.00 -23.85 24.17
CA LEU A 55 -8.20 -22.43 24.43
C LEU A 55 -6.89 -21.70 24.17
N PHE A 56 -6.97 -20.48 23.65
CA PHE A 56 -5.83 -19.57 23.62
C PHE A 56 -6.30 -18.12 23.73
N GLY A 57 -5.42 -17.26 24.22
CA GLY A 57 -5.59 -15.83 24.13
C GLY A 57 -4.26 -15.09 24.22
N PHE A 58 -4.23 -13.86 23.73
CA PHE A 58 -3.09 -12.96 23.81
C PHE A 58 -3.54 -11.51 23.63
N ASP A 59 -2.64 -10.57 23.91
CA ASP A 59 -2.83 -9.17 23.62
C ASP A 59 -1.95 -8.74 22.43
N LEU A 60 -2.42 -7.76 21.66
CA LEU A 60 -1.66 -7.10 20.61
C LEU A 60 -1.51 -5.61 20.91
N SER A 61 -0.30 -5.10 20.78
CA SER A 61 -0.02 -3.66 20.84
C SER A 61 0.82 -3.23 19.65
N PHE A 62 0.52 -2.06 19.10
CA PHE A 62 1.28 -1.47 18.00
C PHE A 62 1.77 -0.09 18.42
N ASP A 63 3.08 0.13 18.36
CA ASP A 63 3.70 1.40 18.73
C ASP A 63 3.48 2.52 17.67
N GLY A 64 2.90 2.18 16.52
CA GLY A 64 2.58 3.12 15.44
C GLY A 64 1.16 3.68 15.46
N GLY A 65 0.23 3.15 16.26
CA GLY A 65 -1.14 3.63 16.30
C GLY A 65 -2.17 2.62 16.78
N PRO A 66 -3.47 2.98 16.75
CA PRO A 66 -4.53 2.10 17.22
C PRO A 66 -4.74 0.93 16.27
N LEU A 67 -5.10 -0.22 16.85
CA LEU A 67 -5.48 -1.44 16.15
C LEU A 67 -7.00 -1.55 16.01
N THR A 68 -7.43 -2.24 14.96
CA THR A 68 -8.82 -2.71 14.79
C THR A 68 -8.91 -4.18 15.12
N GLN A 69 -10.09 -4.65 15.54
CA GLN A 69 -10.32 -6.05 15.87
C GLN A 69 -9.87 -7.01 14.75
N VAL A 70 -9.27 -8.13 15.15
CA VAL A 70 -8.88 -9.21 14.22
C VAL A 70 -10.04 -10.15 13.94
N ALA A 71 -9.95 -10.92 12.86
CA ALA A 71 -10.90 -11.97 12.50
C ALA A 71 -10.31 -13.38 12.76
N PRO A 72 -11.12 -14.36 13.21
CA PRO A 72 -10.72 -15.75 13.23
C PRO A 72 -10.57 -16.30 11.81
N THR A 73 -9.69 -17.29 11.64
CA THR A 73 -9.58 -18.03 10.37
C THR A 73 -10.41 -19.31 10.39
N ALA A 74 -10.50 -19.97 9.22
CA ALA A 74 -11.11 -21.29 9.07
C ALA A 74 -10.58 -22.34 10.08
N ALA A 75 -9.30 -22.27 10.44
CA ALA A 75 -8.65 -23.23 11.33
C ALA A 75 -9.19 -23.17 12.78
N VAL A 76 -9.67 -21.99 13.20
CA VAL A 76 -10.17 -21.74 14.56
C VAL A 76 -11.63 -21.31 14.58
N MET A 77 -12.42 -21.62 13.54
CA MET A 77 -13.85 -21.29 13.52
C MET A 77 -14.66 -21.96 14.63
N SER A 78 -14.16 -23.05 15.23
CA SER A 78 -14.77 -23.70 16.39
C SER A 78 -14.49 -22.96 17.72
N PHE A 79 -13.62 -21.95 17.71
CA PHE A 79 -13.28 -21.18 18.89
C PHE A 79 -14.27 -20.04 19.05
N VAL A 80 -14.95 -20.04 20.19
CA VAL A 80 -15.89 -19.00 20.59
C VAL A 80 -15.38 -18.31 21.86
N ILE A 81 -16.01 -17.20 22.21
CA ILE A 81 -15.73 -16.51 23.47
C ILE A 81 -16.00 -17.50 24.62
N PRO A 82 -15.04 -17.79 25.51
CA PRO A 82 -15.31 -18.68 26.62
C PRO A 82 -16.26 -17.98 27.60
N ASP A 83 -17.31 -18.68 28.03
CA ASP A 83 -18.19 -18.18 29.08
C ASP A 83 -17.33 -17.89 30.34
N GLY A 84 -17.40 -16.65 30.85
CA GLY A 84 -16.56 -16.18 31.96
C GLY A 84 -15.29 -15.40 31.59
N ILE A 85 -14.90 -15.31 30.31
CA ILE A 85 -13.93 -14.28 29.88
C ILE A 85 -14.71 -13.02 29.51
N THR A 86 -14.46 -11.94 30.25
CA THR A 86 -15.09 -10.63 30.03
C THR A 86 -14.43 -9.94 28.84
N ASN A 87 -14.57 -10.51 27.65
CA ASN A 87 -14.17 -9.87 26.40
C ASN A 87 -15.45 -9.42 25.67
N PRO A 88 -15.94 -8.19 25.93
CA PRO A 88 -17.20 -7.69 25.35
C PRO A 88 -17.19 -7.66 23.82
N ALA A 89 -16.00 -7.67 23.21
CA ALA A 89 -15.79 -7.50 21.79
C ALA A 89 -15.52 -8.84 21.05
N GLY A 90 -15.44 -9.94 21.80
CA GLY A 90 -15.30 -11.30 21.30
C GLY A 90 -13.93 -11.66 20.75
N PHE A 91 -13.86 -12.67 19.86
CA PHE A 91 -12.58 -13.27 19.41
C PHE A 91 -11.54 -12.22 18.96
N GLY A 92 -11.99 -11.13 18.34
CA GLY A 92 -11.15 -10.09 17.76
C GLY A 92 -10.41 -9.19 18.76
N GLY A 93 -10.64 -9.36 20.07
CA GLY A 93 -10.06 -8.54 21.14
C GLY A 93 -10.80 -7.23 21.39
N THR A 94 -10.66 -6.69 22.59
CA THR A 94 -11.29 -5.43 23.04
C THR A 94 -10.33 -4.24 22.84
N THR A 95 -10.81 -3.15 22.23
CA THR A 95 -10.01 -1.96 21.85
C THR A 95 -10.10 -0.77 22.82
N ASP A 96 -11.09 -0.78 23.72
CA ASP A 96 -11.48 0.35 24.56
C ASP A 96 -11.22 0.09 26.07
N VAL A 97 -10.24 -0.75 26.37
CA VAL A 97 -9.82 -1.01 27.75
C VAL A 97 -9.15 0.24 28.33
N PRO A 98 -9.65 0.79 29.46
CA PRO A 98 -9.08 2.00 30.06
C PRO A 98 -7.58 1.87 30.36
N GLY A 99 -6.77 2.80 29.84
CA GLY A 99 -5.31 2.81 29.96
C GLY A 99 -4.57 1.93 28.95
N ARG A 100 -5.29 1.30 28.01
CA ARG A 100 -4.77 0.50 26.89
C ARG A 100 -5.53 0.81 25.60
N GLU A 101 -6.00 2.05 25.45
CA GLU A 101 -6.80 2.47 24.30
C GLU A 101 -6.02 2.28 22.99
N GLY A 102 -6.62 1.56 22.04
CA GLY A 102 -6.01 1.26 20.75
C GLY A 102 -5.15 -0.02 20.70
N GLU A 103 -4.96 -0.71 21.82
CA GLU A 103 -4.45 -2.10 21.83
C GLU A 103 -5.58 -3.10 21.58
N LEU A 104 -5.27 -4.35 21.25
CA LEU A 104 -6.24 -5.45 21.27
C LEU A 104 -6.00 -6.31 22.49
N VAL A 105 -6.92 -6.27 23.44
CA VAL A 105 -6.83 -7.06 24.67
C VAL A 105 -7.63 -8.35 24.53
N GLN A 106 -7.04 -9.48 24.89
CA GLN A 106 -7.65 -10.81 24.90
C GLN A 106 -8.17 -11.31 23.54
N VAL A 107 -7.36 -11.14 22.48
CA VAL A 107 -7.58 -11.80 21.20
C VAL A 107 -7.52 -13.31 21.38
N GLY A 108 -8.53 -14.05 20.90
CA GLY A 108 -8.58 -15.51 20.97
C GLY A 108 -9.93 -16.07 21.44
N GLY A 109 -9.95 -17.35 21.80
CA GLY A 109 -11.18 -18.03 22.20
C GLY A 109 -10.94 -19.44 22.75
N ALA A 110 -12.01 -20.21 22.91
CA ALA A 110 -11.95 -21.62 23.29
C ALA A 110 -12.95 -22.48 22.52
N GLN A 111 -12.60 -23.75 22.37
CA GLN A 111 -13.49 -24.79 21.88
C GLN A 111 -14.49 -25.21 22.95
N ASN A 112 -15.62 -25.79 22.52
CA ASN A 112 -16.58 -26.41 23.42
C ASN A 112 -16.05 -27.75 23.98
N THR A 113 -15.27 -27.71 25.05
CA THR A 113 -14.67 -28.92 25.65
C THR A 113 -15.68 -29.82 26.36
N ILE A 114 -16.93 -29.39 26.51
CA ILE A 114 -18.04 -30.27 26.93
C ILE A 114 -18.44 -31.22 25.80
N ASN A 115 -18.06 -30.91 24.56
CA ASN A 115 -18.34 -31.68 23.35
C ASN A 115 -19.84 -32.05 23.22
N ASN A 116 -20.71 -31.16 23.68
CA ASN A 116 -22.14 -31.31 23.47
C ASN A 116 -22.48 -30.85 22.04
N VAL A 117 -23.24 -31.70 21.35
CA VAL A 117 -23.73 -31.44 20.00
C VAL A 117 -25.23 -31.16 19.98
N GLU A 118 -25.85 -31.11 21.17
CA GLU A 118 -27.27 -30.89 21.31
C GLU A 118 -27.61 -29.42 21.12
N THR A 119 -28.61 -29.14 20.29
CA THR A 119 -29.07 -27.79 19.95
C THR A 119 -29.64 -26.98 21.13
N ASN A 120 -29.87 -27.61 22.28
CA ASN A 120 -30.44 -27.00 23.48
C ASN A 120 -29.44 -26.88 24.64
N ALA A 121 -28.16 -27.20 24.43
CA ALA A 121 -27.16 -27.02 25.46
C ALA A 121 -26.90 -25.52 25.74
N PRO A 122 -26.69 -25.12 27.00
CA PRO A 122 -26.15 -23.79 27.31
C PRO A 122 -24.82 -23.61 26.56
N PHE A 123 -24.61 -22.42 25.98
CA PHE A 123 -23.39 -22.04 25.26
C PHE A 123 -22.12 -22.40 26.08
N PRO A 124 -21.03 -22.87 25.44
CA PRO A 124 -20.84 -23.03 23.98
C PRO A 124 -21.39 -24.36 23.41
N ILE A 125 -21.77 -24.36 22.13
CA ILE A 125 -22.25 -25.54 21.37
C ILE A 125 -21.29 -25.81 20.22
N GLY A 126 -20.98 -27.09 19.93
CA GLY A 126 -20.17 -27.47 18.78
C GLY A 126 -19.30 -28.69 19.04
N THR A 127 -18.84 -29.34 17.97
CA THR A 127 -17.88 -30.44 18.05
C THR A 127 -16.48 -29.92 18.27
N VAL A 128 -15.73 -30.58 19.15
CA VAL A 128 -14.29 -30.31 19.31
C VAL A 128 -13.54 -30.74 18.06
N VAL A 129 -12.70 -29.85 17.54
CA VAL A 129 -11.81 -30.11 16.41
C VAL A 129 -10.41 -30.40 16.98
N LEU A 130 -9.89 -31.59 16.67
CA LEU A 130 -8.59 -32.05 17.17
C LEU A 130 -7.44 -31.59 16.26
N ASN A 131 -6.21 -31.73 16.77
CA ASN A 131 -4.93 -31.48 16.10
C ASN A 131 -4.66 -30.01 15.72
N ILE A 132 -5.50 -29.07 16.16
CA ILE A 132 -5.26 -27.64 15.94
C ILE A 132 -3.97 -27.25 16.69
N GLY A 133 -3.03 -26.66 15.95
CA GLY A 133 -1.72 -26.27 16.47
C GLY A 133 -0.67 -27.39 16.45
N HIS A 134 -0.97 -28.62 15.99
CA HIS A 134 0.09 -29.63 15.76
C HIS A 134 0.97 -29.29 14.56
N THR A 135 0.39 -28.59 13.59
CA THR A 135 1.07 -27.86 12.53
C THR A 135 0.94 -26.36 12.80
N GLU A 136 1.78 -25.55 12.15
CA GLU A 136 1.57 -24.11 12.20
C GLU A 136 0.29 -23.73 11.46
N GLU A 137 -0.59 -23.04 12.17
CA GLU A 137 -1.86 -22.54 11.64
C GLU A 137 -1.93 -21.02 11.75
N VAL A 138 -2.64 -20.37 10.82
CA VAL A 138 -3.04 -18.98 10.98
C VAL A 138 -4.23 -18.95 11.93
N LEU A 139 -4.07 -18.37 13.12
CA LEU A 139 -5.10 -18.30 14.15
C LEU A 139 -5.99 -17.06 13.98
N ALA A 140 -5.40 -15.93 13.58
CA ALA A 140 -6.15 -14.68 13.37
C ALA A 140 -5.54 -13.86 12.23
N THR A 141 -6.37 -13.05 11.57
CA THR A 141 -5.94 -12.08 10.56
C THR A 141 -6.40 -10.67 10.93
N GLY A 142 -5.57 -9.69 10.62
CA GLY A 142 -5.87 -8.29 10.90
C GLY A 142 -5.25 -7.35 9.90
N THR A 143 -5.60 -6.08 10.04
CA THR A 143 -5.03 -4.97 9.26
C THR A 143 -4.64 -3.85 10.21
N LEU A 144 -3.59 -3.11 9.87
CA LEU A 144 -3.23 -1.85 10.53
C LEU A 144 -2.81 -0.82 9.48
N THR A 145 -2.81 0.45 9.86
CA THR A 145 -2.30 1.54 9.03
C THR A 145 -0.89 1.90 9.49
N ALA A 146 0.06 1.89 8.56
CA ALA A 146 1.42 2.32 8.80
C ALA A 146 1.45 3.81 9.20
N PRO A 147 2.22 4.19 10.22
CA PRO A 147 2.42 5.58 10.62
C PRO A 147 2.77 6.50 9.45
N THR A 148 2.39 7.78 9.53
CA THR A 148 2.80 8.77 8.52
C THR A 148 4.24 9.25 8.70
N THR A 149 4.81 9.01 9.88
CA THR A 149 6.19 9.38 10.22
C THR A 149 7.11 8.20 9.87
N PRO A 150 8.22 8.43 9.14
CA PRO A 150 9.17 7.36 8.85
C PRO A 150 9.85 6.84 10.12
N GLY A 151 10.07 5.53 10.18
CA GLY A 151 10.68 4.88 11.34
C GLY A 151 10.49 3.37 11.34
N THR A 152 11.01 2.72 12.38
CA THR A 152 10.77 1.30 12.65
C THR A 152 9.73 1.18 13.76
N TYR A 153 8.67 0.44 13.47
CA TYR A 153 7.54 0.20 14.34
C TYR A 153 7.37 -1.30 14.59
N THR A 154 6.72 -1.67 15.68
CA THR A 154 6.59 -3.06 16.11
C THR A 154 5.15 -3.37 16.50
N LEU A 155 4.57 -4.39 15.86
CA LEU A 155 3.36 -5.05 16.34
C LEU A 155 3.77 -6.20 17.27
N THR A 156 3.47 -6.03 18.56
CA THR A 156 3.92 -6.88 19.65
C THR A 156 2.82 -7.81 20.13
N ILE A 157 3.15 -9.09 20.34
CA ILE A 157 2.31 -10.03 21.06
C ILE A 157 2.73 -10.04 22.53
N SER A 158 1.76 -9.93 23.44
CA SER A 158 2.02 -10.01 24.88
C SER A 158 0.92 -10.79 25.60
N ASN A 159 1.15 -11.10 26.88
CA ASN A 159 0.17 -11.76 27.77
C ASN A 159 -0.50 -13.00 27.16
N GLY A 160 0.25 -13.78 26.39
CA GLY A 160 -0.26 -15.03 25.84
C GLY A 160 -0.67 -15.99 26.96
N PHE A 161 -1.68 -16.82 26.70
CA PHE A 161 -2.06 -17.97 27.52
C PHE A 161 -2.71 -19.02 26.63
N ALA A 162 -2.61 -20.30 27.01
CA ALA A 162 -3.20 -21.39 26.25
C ALA A 162 -3.54 -22.60 27.10
N ASN A 163 -4.43 -23.43 26.59
CA ASN A 163 -4.71 -24.77 27.08
C ASN A 163 -4.75 -25.74 25.90
N VAL A 164 -4.34 -26.97 26.15
CA VAL A 164 -4.44 -28.07 25.19
C VAL A 164 -5.41 -29.13 25.70
N ILE A 165 -5.94 -29.91 24.77
CA ILE A 165 -6.72 -31.11 25.06
C ILE A 165 -5.75 -32.22 25.46
N SER A 166 -5.91 -32.78 26.66
CA SER A 166 -5.06 -33.86 27.16
C SER A 166 -5.07 -35.07 26.23
N ALA A 167 -3.90 -35.66 25.97
CA ALA A 167 -3.81 -36.95 25.30
C ALA A 167 -4.39 -38.09 26.17
N THR A 168 -4.46 -37.90 27.49
CA THR A 168 -4.89 -38.91 28.46
C THR A 168 -6.35 -38.74 28.86
N GLN A 169 -7.24 -38.89 27.88
CA GLN A 169 -8.68 -38.86 28.13
C GLN A 169 -9.12 -40.09 28.95
N PRO A 170 -9.68 -39.93 30.16
CA PRO A 170 -10.25 -41.06 30.90
C PRO A 170 -11.36 -41.76 30.10
N PRO A 171 -11.42 -43.09 30.11
CA PRO A 171 -12.49 -43.81 29.44
C PRO A 171 -13.84 -43.47 30.07
N GLY A 172 -14.86 -43.24 29.23
CA GLY A 172 -16.25 -43.08 29.65
C GLY A 172 -16.68 -41.66 30.06
N ILE A 173 -15.83 -40.64 29.88
CA ILE A 173 -16.23 -39.23 30.04
C ILE A 173 -16.41 -38.55 28.68
N SER A 174 -17.48 -37.77 28.54
CA SER A 174 -17.78 -37.00 27.32
C SER A 174 -17.07 -35.63 27.28
N PHE A 175 -16.56 -35.16 28.43
CA PHE A 175 -15.87 -33.87 28.56
C PHE A 175 -14.39 -34.01 28.25
N MET A 176 -13.84 -33.21 27.34
CA MET A 176 -12.42 -33.18 27.05
C MET A 176 -11.64 -32.66 28.27
N VAL A 177 -10.69 -33.44 28.76
CA VAL A 177 -9.76 -32.98 29.80
C VAL A 177 -8.81 -31.96 29.15
N VAL A 178 -8.66 -30.80 29.78
CA VAL A 178 -7.72 -29.76 29.33
C VAL A 178 -6.56 -29.61 30.30
N GLU A 179 -5.40 -29.30 29.75
CA GLU A 179 -4.16 -29.04 30.47
C GLU A 179 -3.67 -27.63 30.13
N GLU A 180 -2.98 -26.99 31.07
CA GLU A 180 -2.34 -25.69 30.82
C GLU A 180 -1.21 -25.87 29.81
N ALA A 181 -1.16 -24.98 28.82
CA ALA A 181 -0.06 -24.90 27.90
C ALA A 181 0.71 -23.59 28.14
N THR A 182 2.01 -23.71 28.38
CA THR A 182 2.84 -22.53 28.68
C THR A 182 2.95 -21.68 27.41
N PRO A 183 2.45 -20.44 27.41
CA PRO A 183 2.66 -19.53 26.30
C PRO A 183 4.16 -19.26 26.16
N VAL A 184 4.71 -19.54 24.98
CA VAL A 184 6.10 -19.22 24.67
C VAL A 184 6.11 -17.83 24.02
N THR A 185 7.04 -16.98 24.47
CA THR A 185 7.24 -15.61 23.96
C THR A 185 7.12 -15.57 22.45
N GLY A 186 6.25 -14.68 21.95
CA GLY A 186 5.97 -14.60 20.52
C GLY A 186 7.03 -13.83 19.74
N GLU A 187 7.13 -14.12 18.43
CA GLU A 187 7.89 -13.29 17.49
C GLU A 187 7.03 -12.10 17.04
N ASN A 188 7.54 -10.89 17.22
CA ASN A 188 6.86 -9.65 16.83
C ASN A 188 7.03 -9.37 15.32
N LEU A 189 6.12 -8.58 14.74
CA LEU A 189 6.26 -8.06 13.38
C LEU A 189 6.93 -6.69 13.43
N THR A 190 8.07 -6.57 12.75
CA THR A 190 8.79 -5.31 12.53
C THR A 190 8.29 -4.64 11.24
N ILE A 191 7.88 -3.39 11.32
CA ILE A 191 7.36 -2.62 10.20
C ILE A 191 8.29 -1.43 9.99
N ASN A 192 9.01 -1.41 8.88
CA ASN A 192 9.83 -0.27 8.49
C ASN A 192 9.01 0.64 7.60
N VAL A 193 8.73 1.83 8.10
CA VAL A 193 7.98 2.87 7.39
C VAL A 193 8.98 3.81 6.73
N GLY A 194 8.98 3.82 5.40
CA GLY A 194 9.73 4.79 4.61
C GLY A 194 9.09 6.18 4.60
N ALA A 195 9.83 7.17 4.10
CA ALA A 195 9.24 8.45 3.73
C ALA A 195 8.09 8.26 2.74
N ALA A 196 7.04 9.09 2.85
CA ALA A 196 6.00 9.14 1.83
C ALA A 196 6.65 9.35 0.46
N CYS A 197 6.18 8.61 -0.54
CA CYS A 197 6.69 8.79 -1.89
C CYS A 197 6.23 10.17 -2.40
N THR A 198 7.17 10.94 -2.94
CA THR A 198 6.92 12.29 -3.48
C THR A 198 7.55 12.41 -4.86
N ILE A 199 7.09 13.40 -5.64
CA ILE A 199 7.73 13.76 -6.90
C ILE A 199 9.03 14.50 -6.61
N ALA A 200 10.17 13.91 -6.94
CA ALA A 200 11.49 14.54 -6.80
C ALA A 200 11.91 15.28 -8.08
N GLY A 201 11.43 14.84 -9.24
CA GLY A 201 11.92 15.27 -10.55
C GLY A 201 11.04 14.78 -11.70
N GLY A 202 11.53 14.97 -12.92
CA GLY A 202 10.85 14.57 -14.14
C GLY A 202 11.55 15.13 -15.38
N THR A 203 11.28 14.54 -16.54
CA THR A 203 11.92 14.90 -17.82
C THR A 203 11.61 16.31 -18.26
N LEU A 204 10.42 16.83 -17.91
CA LEU A 204 10.00 18.20 -18.16
C LEU A 204 10.04 18.99 -16.85
N PRO A 205 10.65 20.20 -16.79
CA PRO A 205 10.65 21.00 -15.57
C PRO A 205 9.21 21.35 -15.12
N ASN A 206 9.03 21.69 -13.84
CA ASN A 206 7.75 22.23 -13.40
C ASN A 206 7.44 23.51 -14.18
N CYS A 207 6.19 23.70 -14.59
CA CYS A 207 5.75 24.80 -15.44
C CYS A 207 6.30 24.80 -16.87
N ALA A 208 6.73 23.65 -17.39
CA ALA A 208 7.01 23.48 -18.81
C ALA A 208 5.73 23.56 -19.64
N ILE A 209 5.79 24.24 -20.78
CA ILE A 209 4.70 24.43 -21.74
C ILE A 209 5.10 23.72 -23.03
N ASP A 210 4.29 22.76 -23.45
CA ASP A 210 4.39 22.17 -24.79
C ASP A 210 3.97 23.23 -25.82
N ALA A 211 4.87 23.62 -26.71
CA ALA A 211 4.61 24.62 -27.74
C ALA A 211 4.17 24.00 -29.08
N ARG A 212 4.10 22.68 -29.15
CA ARG A 212 3.90 21.94 -30.41
C ARG A 212 2.46 22.02 -30.89
N GLN A 213 2.29 21.83 -32.21
CA GLN A 213 0.99 21.89 -32.88
C GLN A 213 -0.07 20.98 -32.24
N ASP A 214 -1.33 21.43 -32.26
CA ASP A 214 -2.49 20.74 -31.69
C ASP A 214 -2.90 19.47 -32.43
N SER A 215 -2.55 19.39 -33.72
CA SER A 215 -2.75 18.20 -34.54
C SER A 215 -1.80 18.18 -35.73
N ASP A 216 -1.67 17.01 -36.35
CA ASP A 216 -1.00 16.89 -37.65
C ASP A 216 -1.73 17.71 -38.73
N PRO A 217 -1.07 18.14 -39.82
CA PRO A 217 -1.68 19.00 -40.85
C PRO A 217 -2.92 18.40 -41.54
N ASP A 218 -3.17 17.10 -41.42
CA ASP A 218 -4.36 16.43 -41.95
C ASP A 218 -5.47 16.24 -40.88
N GLY A 219 -5.22 16.70 -39.65
CA GLY A 219 -6.11 16.58 -38.50
C GLY A 219 -6.22 15.16 -37.93
N SER A 220 -5.43 14.19 -38.41
CA SER A 220 -5.62 12.76 -38.10
C SER A 220 -5.04 12.32 -36.76
N ASN A 221 -4.28 13.17 -36.08
CA ASN A 221 -3.60 12.87 -34.82
C ASN A 221 -3.70 14.06 -33.86
N PRO A 222 -4.52 14.01 -32.80
CA PRO A 222 -4.55 15.05 -31.78
C PRO A 222 -3.18 15.07 -31.09
N GLY A 223 -2.39 16.06 -31.47
CA GLY A 223 -0.97 16.14 -31.19
C GLY A 223 -0.73 16.75 -29.82
N GLY A 224 -1.10 16.09 -28.74
CA GLY A 224 -0.76 16.54 -27.39
C GLY A 224 0.34 15.72 -26.73
N MET A 225 0.71 16.12 -25.52
CA MET A 225 1.51 15.29 -24.63
C MET A 225 0.56 14.40 -23.83
N ASP A 226 0.70 13.10 -23.99
CA ASP A 226 -0.09 12.06 -23.32
C ASP A 226 0.76 11.18 -22.40
N GLN A 227 2.08 11.43 -22.34
CA GLN A 227 3.00 10.75 -21.45
C GLN A 227 3.92 11.74 -20.73
N LEU A 228 4.23 11.43 -19.47
CA LEU A 228 5.21 12.16 -18.67
C LEU A 228 6.08 11.18 -17.89
N THR A 229 7.40 11.41 -17.90
CA THR A 229 8.31 10.68 -17.03
C THR A 229 8.62 11.53 -15.80
N LEU A 230 8.35 10.96 -14.63
CA LEU A 230 8.64 11.54 -13.32
C LEU A 230 9.75 10.75 -12.64
N THR A 231 10.53 11.44 -11.81
CA THR A 231 11.49 10.82 -10.88
C THR A 231 10.93 10.97 -9.48
N LEU A 232 10.82 9.88 -8.74
CA LEU A 232 10.23 9.82 -7.41
C LEU A 232 11.29 9.80 -6.30
N SER A 233 10.87 10.10 -5.07
CA SER A 233 11.71 9.89 -3.87
C SER A 233 11.76 8.43 -3.42
N CYS A 234 10.93 7.56 -3.99
CA CYS A 234 10.84 6.13 -3.70
C CYS A 234 11.06 5.29 -4.98
N ALA A 235 11.06 3.96 -4.83
CA ALA A 235 11.13 3.06 -5.98
C ALA A 235 9.87 3.19 -6.85
N GLY A 236 10.03 3.39 -8.16
CA GLY A 236 8.89 3.54 -9.08
C GLY A 236 7.94 2.35 -9.10
N SER A 237 8.41 1.15 -8.74
CA SER A 237 7.59 -0.05 -8.66
C SER A 237 6.64 -0.10 -7.46
N SER A 238 6.76 0.83 -6.50
CA SER A 238 5.88 0.89 -5.33
C SER A 238 4.68 1.80 -5.52
N VAL A 239 4.51 2.44 -6.68
CA VAL A 239 3.37 3.30 -6.99
C VAL A 239 2.56 2.75 -8.16
N THR A 240 1.28 3.08 -8.16
CA THR A 240 0.27 2.70 -9.13
C THR A 240 -0.46 3.96 -9.62
N ALA A 241 -1.29 3.85 -10.65
CA ALA A 241 -2.08 4.97 -11.15
C ALA A 241 -2.99 5.60 -10.08
N GLY A 242 -3.47 4.82 -9.10
CA GLY A 242 -4.35 5.29 -8.04
C GLY A 242 -3.67 6.15 -6.97
N ASP A 243 -2.34 6.13 -6.91
CA ASP A 243 -1.57 6.88 -5.91
C ASP A 243 -1.38 8.36 -6.32
N PHE A 244 -1.63 8.68 -7.59
CA PHE A 244 -1.50 10.03 -8.11
C PHE A 244 -2.85 10.73 -8.14
N THR A 245 -2.85 12.02 -7.82
CA THR A 245 -3.98 12.91 -8.09
C THR A 245 -3.67 13.77 -9.32
N VAL A 246 -4.58 13.83 -10.28
CA VAL A 246 -4.44 14.68 -11.48
C VAL A 246 -5.50 15.75 -11.47
N THR A 247 -5.07 17.00 -11.61
CA THR A 247 -5.95 18.18 -11.71
C THR A 247 -5.60 19.00 -12.95
N SER A 248 -6.50 19.89 -13.34
CA SER A 248 -6.28 20.80 -14.47
C SER A 248 -6.79 22.20 -14.18
N VAL A 249 -6.10 23.20 -14.74
CA VAL A 249 -6.52 24.60 -14.74
C VAL A 249 -6.74 25.02 -16.18
N GLY A 250 -7.98 25.37 -16.54
CA GLY A 250 -8.35 25.77 -17.90
C GLY A 250 -8.92 24.65 -18.79
N GLY A 251 -9.06 23.42 -18.28
CA GLY A 251 -9.59 22.29 -19.04
C GLY A 251 -10.14 21.16 -18.17
N THR A 252 -10.49 20.04 -18.79
CA THR A 252 -10.83 18.80 -18.08
C THR A 252 -9.56 17.98 -17.89
N ALA A 253 -9.18 17.69 -16.65
CA ALA A 253 -8.00 16.91 -16.37
C ALA A 253 -8.08 15.52 -17.02
N PRO A 254 -7.03 15.05 -17.72
CA PRO A 254 -6.99 13.66 -18.14
C PRO A 254 -6.85 12.76 -16.91
N THR A 255 -7.27 11.50 -17.03
CA THR A 255 -6.98 10.47 -16.03
C THR A 255 -5.70 9.72 -16.38
N ILE A 256 -5.06 9.09 -15.39
CA ILE A 256 -3.91 8.22 -15.65
C ILE A 256 -4.42 6.87 -16.13
N ALA A 257 -4.00 6.48 -17.34
CA ALA A 257 -4.30 5.18 -17.92
C ALA A 257 -3.35 4.09 -17.38
N ASP A 258 -2.06 4.42 -17.26
CA ASP A 258 -1.04 3.45 -16.86
C ASP A 258 0.16 4.14 -16.19
N VAL A 259 0.86 3.40 -15.33
CA VAL A 259 2.12 3.80 -14.69
C VAL A 259 3.12 2.67 -14.86
N VAL A 260 4.16 2.92 -15.65
CA VAL A 260 5.22 1.95 -15.92
C VAL A 260 6.50 2.39 -15.24
N SER A 261 7.05 1.52 -14.37
CA SER A 261 8.35 1.72 -13.74
C SER A 261 9.44 0.97 -14.53
N PRO A 262 10.28 1.64 -15.34
CA PRO A 262 11.44 1.00 -15.98
C PRO A 262 12.49 0.48 -14.98
N GLY A 263 12.37 0.84 -13.70
CA GLY A 263 13.27 0.46 -12.61
C GLY A 263 13.83 1.69 -11.89
N GLY A 264 14.37 1.49 -10.68
CA GLY A 264 14.84 2.61 -9.86
C GLY A 264 13.69 3.50 -9.40
N ASN A 265 13.87 4.82 -9.51
CA ASN A 265 12.91 5.82 -9.03
C ASN A 265 12.09 6.48 -10.15
N ASP A 266 12.34 6.13 -11.41
CA ASP A 266 11.64 6.75 -12.53
C ASP A 266 10.34 5.99 -12.82
N VAL A 267 9.30 6.75 -13.16
CA VAL A 267 8.01 6.24 -13.63
C VAL A 267 7.59 6.99 -14.88
N THR A 268 7.06 6.27 -15.86
CA THR A 268 6.39 6.85 -17.02
C THR A 268 4.88 6.73 -16.80
N ILE A 269 4.23 7.88 -16.70
CA ILE A 269 2.78 8.02 -16.59
C ILE A 269 2.24 8.16 -18.01
N SER A 270 1.25 7.33 -18.36
CA SER A 270 0.45 7.49 -19.57
C SER A 270 -0.94 7.99 -19.19
N PHE A 271 -1.41 9.05 -19.82
CA PHE A 271 -2.75 9.57 -19.65
C PHE A 271 -3.76 8.85 -20.55
N THR A 272 -5.05 8.89 -20.20
CA THR A 272 -6.14 8.37 -21.04
C THR A 272 -6.38 9.19 -22.31
N GLY A 273 -5.79 10.38 -22.37
CA GLY A 273 -5.79 11.28 -23.50
C GLY A 273 -4.74 12.37 -23.28
N PRO A 274 -4.44 13.19 -24.31
CA PRO A 274 -3.47 14.26 -24.15
C PRO A 274 -3.91 15.27 -23.08
N ILE A 275 -2.94 16.00 -22.54
CA ILE A 275 -3.18 17.26 -21.81
C ILE A 275 -4.16 18.12 -22.64
N PRO A 276 -5.09 18.89 -22.05
CA PRO A 276 -5.95 19.77 -22.83
C PRO A 276 -5.17 20.99 -23.35
N VAL A 277 -5.41 21.38 -24.61
CA VAL A 277 -4.81 22.60 -25.17
C VAL A 277 -5.31 23.83 -24.39
N GLY A 278 -4.41 24.77 -24.10
CA GLY A 278 -4.72 25.99 -23.34
C GLY A 278 -4.96 25.74 -21.85
N ALA A 279 -4.49 24.61 -21.31
CA ALA A 279 -4.63 24.26 -19.91
C ALA A 279 -3.31 23.81 -19.27
N TRP A 280 -3.26 23.89 -17.95
CA TRP A 280 -2.28 23.18 -17.13
C TRP A 280 -2.84 21.82 -16.73
N THR A 281 -2.00 20.79 -16.71
CA THR A 281 -2.26 19.51 -16.03
C THR A 281 -1.24 19.34 -14.91
N CYS A 282 -1.71 19.19 -13.69
CA CYS A 282 -0.89 19.04 -12.50
C CYS A 282 -1.05 17.63 -11.94
N ILE A 283 0.08 16.99 -11.65
CA ILE A 283 0.15 15.64 -11.10
C ILE A 283 0.72 15.76 -9.69
N GLU A 284 0.03 15.22 -8.72
CA GLU A 284 0.41 15.26 -7.31
C GLU A 284 0.67 13.84 -6.79
N LEU A 285 1.76 13.69 -6.03
CA LEU A 285 2.08 12.49 -5.26
C LEU A 285 2.73 12.91 -3.93
N GLY A 286 2.17 12.42 -2.83
CA GLY A 286 2.69 12.66 -1.48
C GLY A 286 2.74 14.14 -1.08
N GLY A 287 1.84 14.96 -1.61
CA GLY A 287 1.78 16.40 -1.33
C GLY A 287 2.76 17.26 -2.14
N THR A 288 3.50 16.68 -3.09
CA THR A 288 4.29 17.45 -4.07
C THR A 288 3.58 17.42 -5.41
N SER A 289 3.40 18.61 -6.02
CA SER A 289 2.78 18.74 -7.34
C SER A 289 3.80 19.09 -8.44
N ARG A 290 3.53 18.62 -9.66
CA ARG A 290 4.23 19.05 -10.88
C ARG A 290 3.22 19.35 -11.98
N CYS A 291 3.30 20.55 -12.54
CA CYS A 291 2.40 21.02 -13.57
C CYS A 291 3.12 21.15 -14.92
N VAL A 292 2.44 20.71 -15.97
CA VAL A 292 2.84 20.84 -17.37
C VAL A 292 1.69 21.45 -18.16
N GLY A 293 1.99 22.42 -19.00
CA GLY A 293 1.04 23.18 -19.80
C GLY A 293 1.12 22.79 -21.26
N TRP A 294 0.09 23.14 -22.02
CA TRP A 294 0.11 23.02 -23.47
C TRP A 294 -0.46 24.27 -24.10
N LEU A 295 0.38 25.03 -24.80
CA LEU A 295 0.00 26.23 -25.53
C LEU A 295 0.74 26.27 -26.87
N PRO A 296 0.10 25.83 -27.97
CA PRO A 296 0.73 25.80 -29.28
C PRO A 296 1.27 27.18 -29.68
N GLY A 297 2.52 27.21 -30.09
CA GLY A 297 3.23 28.42 -30.50
C GLY A 297 3.93 29.19 -29.39
N ASP A 298 3.78 28.85 -28.10
CA ASP A 298 4.50 29.49 -26.97
C ASP A 298 5.90 28.86 -26.78
N VAL A 299 6.82 29.20 -27.69
CA VAL A 299 8.17 28.63 -27.77
C VAL A 299 9.06 29.17 -26.64
N ASN A 300 8.84 30.40 -26.20
CA ASN A 300 9.66 31.03 -25.16
C ASN A 300 9.20 30.65 -23.73
N ASN A 301 8.09 29.93 -23.58
CA ASN A 301 7.53 29.44 -22.33
C ASN A 301 7.14 30.59 -21.38
N ASP A 302 6.63 31.70 -21.91
CA ASP A 302 6.16 32.85 -21.13
C ASP A 302 4.66 32.80 -20.79
N GLY A 303 3.95 31.81 -21.34
CA GLY A 303 2.52 31.61 -21.14
C GLY A 303 1.64 32.39 -22.10
N ILE A 304 2.19 33.03 -23.14
CA ILE A 304 1.46 33.85 -24.11
C ILE A 304 1.99 33.56 -25.53
N ALA A 305 1.17 32.93 -26.38
CA ALA A 305 1.52 32.69 -27.78
C ALA A 305 1.45 33.99 -28.59
N ASN A 306 2.59 34.57 -28.95
CA ASN A 306 2.71 35.88 -29.59
C ASN A 306 3.92 35.97 -30.56
N ALA A 307 4.24 37.18 -31.05
CA ALA A 307 5.30 37.36 -32.05
C ALA A 307 6.72 37.10 -31.49
N ASP A 308 6.93 37.27 -30.18
CA ASP A 308 8.22 37.00 -29.52
C ASP A 308 8.59 35.51 -29.60
N ASP A 309 7.60 34.62 -29.72
CA ASP A 309 7.83 33.18 -29.92
C ASP A 309 8.46 32.85 -31.26
N VAL A 310 8.19 33.64 -32.30
CA VAL A 310 8.84 33.47 -33.59
C VAL A 310 10.33 33.79 -33.48
N ILE A 311 10.68 34.81 -32.70
CA ILE A 311 12.07 35.18 -32.43
C ILE A 311 12.75 34.06 -31.64
N ALA A 312 12.08 33.56 -30.58
CA ALA A 312 12.59 32.43 -29.80
C ALA A 312 12.80 31.18 -30.67
N ALA A 313 11.86 30.84 -31.56
CA ALA A 313 12.00 29.72 -32.49
C ALA A 313 13.21 29.87 -33.42
N ILE A 314 13.48 31.08 -33.92
CA ILE A 314 14.66 31.38 -34.74
C ILE A 314 15.95 31.18 -33.92
N ASP A 315 15.98 31.69 -32.69
CA ASP A 315 17.13 31.56 -31.80
C ASP A 315 17.41 30.09 -31.47
N CYS A 316 16.37 29.29 -31.23
CA CYS A 316 16.48 27.83 -31.05
C CYS A 316 17.04 27.15 -32.31
N ALA A 317 16.46 27.43 -33.49
CA ALA A 317 16.82 26.80 -34.76
C ALA A 317 18.24 27.17 -35.24
N THR A 318 18.73 28.35 -34.86
CA THR A 318 20.09 28.82 -35.19
C THR A 318 21.13 28.46 -34.13
N GLY A 319 20.71 27.88 -33.01
CA GLY A 319 21.59 27.51 -31.89
C GLY A 319 22.08 28.71 -31.05
N VAL A 320 21.44 29.88 -31.20
CA VAL A 320 21.67 31.05 -30.33
C VAL A 320 21.14 30.76 -28.92
N ALA A 321 20.01 30.07 -28.82
CA ALA A 321 19.44 29.55 -27.59
C ALA A 321 19.46 28.02 -27.58
N THR A 322 19.60 27.43 -26.39
CA THR A 322 19.37 25.99 -26.19
C THR A 322 17.92 25.78 -25.77
N CYS A 323 17.16 25.08 -26.60
CA CYS A 323 15.73 24.86 -26.39
C CYS A 323 15.46 23.36 -26.33
N ALA A 324 14.51 22.97 -25.49
CA ALA A 324 14.06 21.59 -25.44
C ALA A 324 13.10 21.29 -26.60
N LEU A 325 13.02 20.03 -27.03
CA LEU A 325 12.15 19.64 -28.16
C LEU A 325 10.68 20.04 -27.92
N TYR A 326 10.16 19.92 -26.70
CA TYR A 326 8.79 20.34 -26.40
C TYR A 326 8.53 21.84 -26.61
N GLN A 327 9.58 22.68 -26.70
CA GLN A 327 9.48 24.11 -26.96
C GLN A 327 9.65 24.43 -28.45
N CYS A 328 10.59 23.77 -29.14
CA CYS A 328 11.02 24.21 -30.48
C CYS A 328 10.75 23.24 -31.63
N ASP A 329 10.29 22.01 -31.36
CA ASP A 329 9.91 21.02 -32.38
C ASP A 329 8.41 21.15 -32.71
N ALA A 330 8.01 22.35 -33.13
CA ALA A 330 6.61 22.72 -33.32
C ALA A 330 5.89 21.81 -34.34
N ASP A 331 6.62 21.28 -35.33
CA ASP A 331 6.10 20.36 -36.34
C ASP A 331 6.22 18.87 -35.99
N ARG A 332 6.79 18.54 -34.82
CA ARG A 332 6.99 17.17 -34.30
C ARG A 332 7.92 16.31 -35.17
N SER A 333 8.82 16.92 -35.94
CA SER A 333 9.83 16.22 -36.73
C SER A 333 10.94 15.58 -35.88
N GLY A 334 11.04 15.92 -34.60
CA GLY A 334 12.07 15.45 -33.67
C GLY A 334 13.35 16.30 -33.68
N LEU A 335 13.30 17.47 -34.32
CA LEU A 335 14.42 18.42 -34.43
C LEU A 335 13.87 19.83 -34.23
N CYS A 336 14.75 20.76 -33.83
CA CYS A 336 14.42 22.19 -33.83
C CYS A 336 15.12 22.85 -35.00
N GLY A 337 14.36 23.22 -36.03
CA GLY A 337 14.88 23.73 -37.29
C GLY A 337 14.05 24.85 -37.91
N PRO A 338 14.42 25.31 -39.12
CA PRO A 338 13.69 26.38 -39.80
C PRO A 338 12.23 26.02 -40.15
N SER A 339 11.90 24.74 -40.28
CA SER A 339 10.51 24.30 -40.48
C SER A 339 9.64 24.62 -39.28
N ASP A 340 10.18 24.48 -38.06
CA ASP A 340 9.48 24.81 -36.82
C ASP A 340 9.19 26.30 -36.70
N THR A 341 10.11 27.17 -37.14
CA THR A 341 9.84 28.61 -37.19
C THR A 341 8.64 28.93 -38.09
N LEU A 342 8.57 28.32 -39.28
CA LEU A 342 7.43 28.49 -40.17
C LEU A 342 6.15 27.91 -39.56
N ARG A 343 6.25 26.76 -38.88
CA ARG A 343 5.12 26.16 -38.15
C ARG A 343 4.62 27.06 -37.03
N THR A 344 5.51 27.69 -36.24
CA THR A 344 5.11 28.67 -35.21
C THR A 344 4.37 29.85 -35.84
N ILE A 345 4.85 30.38 -36.98
CA ILE A 345 4.14 31.45 -37.71
C ILE A 345 2.74 30.97 -38.16
N ASP A 346 2.62 29.74 -38.65
CA ASP A 346 1.33 29.17 -39.04
C ASP A 346 0.40 29.01 -37.83
N LEU A 347 0.88 28.48 -36.70
CA LEU A 347 0.09 28.33 -35.47
C LEU A 347 -0.40 29.68 -34.94
N LEU A 348 0.45 30.71 -34.95
CA LEU A 348 0.05 32.04 -34.49
C LEU A 348 -1.01 32.65 -35.42
N ASN A 349 -0.83 32.58 -36.74
CA ASN A 349 -1.72 33.24 -37.70
C ASN A 349 -2.93 32.39 -38.14
N GLY A 350 -3.02 31.13 -37.72
CA GLY A 350 -4.02 30.18 -38.25
C GLY A 350 -3.77 29.85 -39.72
N GLY A 351 -2.52 29.65 -40.10
CA GLY A 351 -2.11 29.28 -41.46
C GLY A 351 -2.63 27.89 -41.84
N GLY A 352 -3.15 27.74 -43.05
CA GLY A 352 -3.59 26.42 -43.56
C GLY A 352 -4.77 25.84 -42.78
N VAL A 353 -4.53 24.74 -42.06
CA VAL A 353 -5.55 23.99 -41.28
C VAL A 353 -5.51 24.30 -39.78
N TYR A 354 -4.54 25.09 -39.32
CA TYR A 354 -4.30 25.30 -37.89
C TYR A 354 -5.25 26.33 -37.31
N THR A 355 -5.64 26.12 -36.05
CA THR A 355 -6.30 27.15 -35.24
C THR A 355 -5.31 28.29 -35.00
N SER A 356 -5.77 29.54 -35.05
CA SER A 356 -4.92 30.69 -34.70
C SER A 356 -4.76 30.78 -33.18
N TRP A 357 -3.51 30.83 -32.73
CA TRP A 357 -3.13 30.93 -31.32
C TRP A 357 -2.60 32.31 -30.91
N MET A 358 -2.52 33.27 -31.84
CA MET A 358 -2.03 34.63 -31.54
C MET A 358 -2.83 35.30 -30.41
N GLY A 359 -2.14 35.66 -29.33
CA GLY A 359 -2.68 36.31 -28.15
C GLY A 359 -3.37 35.36 -27.16
N MET A 360 -3.39 34.06 -27.43
CA MET A 360 -3.85 33.06 -26.46
C MET A 360 -2.85 32.97 -25.31
N SER A 361 -3.34 32.70 -24.11
CA SER A 361 -2.51 32.62 -22.91
C SER A 361 -2.96 31.52 -21.97
N LEU A 362 -2.01 31.02 -21.19
CA LEU A 362 -2.27 30.16 -20.04
C LEU A 362 -2.49 31.02 -18.79
N ALA A 363 -3.26 30.49 -17.84
CA ALA A 363 -3.22 31.03 -16.48
C ALA A 363 -1.78 30.93 -15.93
N ALA A 364 -1.47 31.69 -14.88
CA ALA A 364 -0.20 31.50 -14.18
C ALA A 364 -0.02 30.03 -13.76
N CYS A 365 1.17 29.48 -13.95
CA CYS A 365 1.46 28.11 -13.55
C CYS A 365 1.11 27.92 -12.06
N PRO A 366 0.33 26.88 -11.70
CA PRO A 366 0.03 26.60 -10.31
C PRO A 366 1.30 26.37 -9.50
N ALA A 367 1.33 26.87 -8.26
CA ALA A 367 2.44 26.62 -7.36
C ALA A 367 2.54 25.11 -7.05
N PRO A 368 3.77 24.55 -6.97
CA PRO A 368 3.99 23.16 -6.64
C PRO A 368 3.61 22.81 -5.20
#